data_AF-A0A9D4D954-F1
#
_entry.id   AF-A0A9D4D954-F1
#
_cell.length_a   1.000
_cell.length_b   1.000
_cell.length_c   1.000
_cell.angle_alpha   90.00
_cell.angle_beta   90.00
_cell.angle_gamma   90.00
#
_symmetry.space_group_name_H-M   'P 1'
#
loop_
_entity.id
_entity.type
_entity.pdbx_description
1 polymer ?
#
loop_
_entity_poly.entity_id
_entity_poly.type
_entity_poly.pdbx_seq_one_letter_code
_entity_poly.pdbx_strand_id
1 'polypeptide(L)'
;MGSALLSSRFADLEKQREELRSDVVYLQSQSMRNNVIFTNMPEDNASGNETSEESEKKLRQNLETALKLRKETVCSIKFERVHRTPGYPTPGNIRNMVAKFTFF
;
A
#
# COMPACT_ATOMS: atom_id res chain seq x y z
N MET A 1 39.91 30.13 8.54
CA MET A 1 38.64 30.40 7.80
C MET A 1 38.00 29.16 7.18
N GLY A 2 38.75 28.13 6.74
CA GLY A 2 38.16 26.94 6.08
C GLY A 2 37.24 26.07 6.94
N SER A 3 37.52 25.92 8.24
CA SER A 3 36.72 25.05 9.15
C SER A 3 35.31 25.58 9.43
N ALA A 4 35.13 26.90 9.57
CA ALA A 4 33.82 27.51 9.79
C ALA A 4 32.92 27.40 8.56
N LEU A 5 33.49 27.54 7.36
CA LEU A 5 32.77 27.36 6.09
C LEU A 5 32.32 25.91 5.90
N LEU A 6 33.17 24.95 6.27
CA LEU A 6 32.83 23.52 6.24
C LEU A 6 31.71 23.18 7.23
N SER A 7 31.76 23.72 8.45
CA SER A 7 30.71 23.52 9.45
C SER A 7 29.36 24.11 9.02
N SER A 8 29.36 25.31 8.41
CA SER A 8 28.14 25.90 7.84
C SER A 8 27.56 25.03 6.73
N ARG A 9 28.39 24.57 5.78
CA ARG A 9 27.93 23.68 4.70
C ARG A 9 27.39 22.35 5.22
N PHE A 10 28.00 21.81 6.28
CA PHE A 10 27.52 20.58 6.91
C PHE A 10 26.14 20.78 7.54
N ALA A 11 25.94 21.89 8.27
CA ALA A 11 24.63 22.23 8.84
C ALA A 11 23.56 22.44 7.75
N ASP A 12 23.90 23.08 6.64
CA ASP A 12 23.00 23.26 5.50
C ASP A 12 22.61 21.90 4.88
N LEU A 13 23.56 20.98 4.75
CA LEU A 13 23.30 19.64 4.23
C LEU A 13 22.44 18.80 5.18
N GLU A 14 22.67 18.88 6.50
CA GLU A 14 21.82 18.21 7.49
C GLU A 14 20.39 18.73 7.44
N LYS A 15 20.23 20.05 7.30
CA LYS A 15 18.92 20.67 7.14
C LYS A 15 18.21 20.17 5.89
N GLN A 16 18.86 20.19 4.74
CA GLN A 16 18.29 19.68 3.48
C GLN A 16 17.93 18.19 3.57
N ARG A 17 18.76 17.39 4.25
CA ARG A 17 18.48 15.96 4.48
C ARG A 17 17.20 15.78 5.29
N GLU A 18 17.01 16.58 6.34
CA GLU A 18 15.81 16.47 7.17
C GLU A 18 14.55 16.96 6.45
N GLU A 19 14.66 18.05 5.68
CA GLU A 19 13.58 18.53 4.80
C GLU A 19 13.17 17.44 3.80
N LEU A 20 14.13 16.84 3.09
CA LEU A 20 13.87 15.75 2.15
C LEU A 20 13.23 14.53 2.83
N ARG A 21 13.69 14.19 4.04
CA ARG A 21 13.10 13.09 4.81
C ARG A 21 11.65 13.37 5.15
N SER A 22 11.35 14.59 5.60
CA SER A 22 9.98 15.04 5.90
C SER A 22 9.09 14.95 4.65
N ASP A 23 9.58 15.43 3.50
CA ASP A 23 8.84 15.39 2.24
C ASP A 23 8.54 13.96 1.79
N VAL A 24 9.51 13.05 1.91
CA VAL A 24 9.32 11.63 1.59
C VAL A 24 8.24 11.02 2.48
N VAL A 25 8.29 11.26 3.80
CA VAL A 25 7.29 10.74 4.75
C VAL A 25 5.90 11.31 4.41
N TYR A 26 5.82 12.59 4.09
CA TYR A 26 4.58 13.24 3.71
C TYR A 26 3.98 12.64 2.44
N LEU A 27 4.78 12.49 1.38
CA LEU A 27 4.34 11.91 0.11
C LEU A 27 3.90 10.44 0.25
N GLN A 28 4.62 9.65 1.05
CA GLN A 28 4.23 8.27 1.35
C GLN A 28 2.89 8.22 2.09
N SER A 29 2.72 9.08 3.09
CA SER A 29 1.48 9.17 3.86
C SER A 29 0.29 9.56 2.97
N GLN A 30 0.47 10.51 2.05
CA GLN A 30 -0.56 10.90 1.08
C GLN A 30 -0.89 9.74 0.12
N SER A 31 0.13 9.04 -0.40
CA SER A 31 -0.06 7.91 -1.31
C SER A 31 -0.78 6.72 -0.65
N MET A 32 -0.48 6.47 0.62
CA MET A 32 -1.04 5.35 1.39
C MET A 32 -2.38 5.64 2.05
N ARG A 33 -2.81 6.92 2.11
CA ARG A 33 -4.02 7.35 2.81
C ARG A 33 -5.28 6.56 2.42
N ASN A 34 -5.34 6.11 1.17
CA ASN A 34 -6.50 5.44 0.59
C ASN A 34 -6.32 3.94 0.45
N ASN A 35 -5.23 3.42 1.02
CA ASN A 35 -4.95 2.00 1.00
C ASN A 35 -5.61 1.38 2.23
N VAL A 36 -6.50 0.43 2.01
CA VAL A 36 -7.01 -0.44 3.06
C VAL A 36 -6.29 -1.78 2.96
N ILE A 37 -5.82 -2.27 4.10
CA ILE A 37 -5.11 -3.53 4.21
C ILE A 37 -6.06 -4.59 4.74
N PHE A 38 -6.23 -5.65 3.96
CA PHE A 38 -7.00 -6.84 4.32
C PHE A 38 -6.02 -7.98 4.64
N THR A 39 -6.10 -8.49 5.87
CA THR A 39 -5.24 -9.55 6.39
C THR A 39 -5.95 -10.91 6.33
N ASN A 40 -5.19 -12.01 6.31
CA ASN A 40 -5.73 -13.39 6.38
C ASN A 40 -6.72 -13.75 5.26
N MET A 41 -6.56 -13.15 4.08
CA MET A 41 -7.32 -13.47 2.88
C MET A 41 -6.69 -14.69 2.18
N PRO A 42 -7.42 -15.80 1.94
CA PRO A 42 -6.86 -17.00 1.32
C PRO A 42 -6.15 -16.70 -0.01
N GLU A 43 -5.01 -17.35 -0.25
CA GLU A 43 -4.28 -17.29 -1.52
C GLU A 43 -4.51 -18.56 -2.33
N ASP A 44 -4.56 -18.44 -3.66
CA ASP A 44 -4.52 -19.64 -4.51
C ASP A 44 -3.09 -20.14 -4.61
N ASN A 45 -2.83 -21.24 -3.90
CA ASN A 45 -1.51 -21.86 -3.74
C ASN A 45 -0.90 -22.43 -5.04
N ALA A 46 -1.63 -22.39 -6.17
CA ALA A 46 -1.23 -23.09 -7.40
C ALA A 46 -0.27 -22.30 -8.31
N SER A 47 -0.29 -20.96 -8.29
CA SER A 47 0.54 -20.13 -9.20
C SER A 47 1.42 -19.10 -8.48
N GLY A 48 1.20 -18.87 -7.18
CA GLY A 48 2.03 -17.99 -6.34
C GLY A 48 1.88 -16.49 -6.63
N ASN A 49 1.46 -16.09 -7.84
CA ASN A 49 1.24 -14.71 -8.23
C ASN A 49 -0.20 -14.51 -8.70
N GLU A 50 -1.06 -14.07 -7.79
CA GLU A 50 -2.40 -13.58 -8.13
C GLU A 50 -2.27 -12.29 -8.94
N THR A 51 -2.97 -12.22 -10.07
CA THR A 51 -3.12 -10.97 -10.83
C THR A 51 -3.94 -9.96 -10.03
N SER A 52 -3.91 -8.69 -10.45
CA SER A 52 -4.73 -7.64 -9.85
C SER A 52 -6.23 -7.95 -9.96
N GLU A 53 -6.66 -8.54 -11.07
CA GLU A 53 -8.07 -8.87 -11.32
C GLU A 53 -8.54 -10.02 -10.42
N GLU A 54 -7.72 -11.07 -10.26
CA GLU A 54 -8.01 -12.17 -9.35
C GLU A 54 -8.05 -11.70 -7.89
N SER A 55 -7.11 -10.84 -7.50
CA SER A 55 -7.06 -10.22 -6.18
C SER A 55 -8.33 -9.40 -5.91
N GLU A 56 -8.76 -8.58 -6.87
CA GLU A 56 -9.99 -7.80 -6.75
C GLU A 56 -11.24 -8.69 -6.65
N LYS A 57 -11.35 -9.73 -7.48
CA LYS A 57 -12.47 -10.67 -7.45
C LYS A 57 -12.59 -11.35 -6.07
N LYS A 58 -11.47 -11.80 -5.51
CA LYS A 58 -11.42 -12.39 -4.16
C LYS A 58 -11.81 -11.38 -3.08
N LEU A 59 -11.32 -10.15 -3.20
CA LEU A 59 -11.70 -9.08 -2.27
C LEU A 59 -13.20 -8.84 -2.29
N ARG A 60 -13.81 -8.66 -3.48
CA ARG A 60 -15.26 -8.46 -3.63
C ARG A 60 -16.05 -9.63 -3.03
N GLN A 61 -15.66 -10.87 -3.32
CA GLN A 61 -16.30 -12.05 -2.72
C GLN A 61 -16.19 -12.05 -1.18
N ASN A 62 -15.05 -11.65 -0.63
CA ASN A 62 -14.88 -11.58 0.82
C ASN A 62 -15.73 -10.46 1.46
N LEU A 63 -15.84 -9.31 0.80
CA LEU A 63 -16.74 -8.23 1.22
C LEU A 63 -18.22 -8.69 1.26
N GLU A 64 -18.65 -9.49 0.29
CA GLU A 64 -20.00 -10.07 0.28
C GLU A 64 -20.18 -11.12 1.39
N THR A 65 -19.21 -12.01 1.57
CA THR A 65 -19.36 -13.19 2.44
C THR A 65 -19.05 -12.89 3.91
N ALA A 66 -17.91 -12.27 4.20
CA ALA A 66 -17.44 -12.01 5.56
C ALA A 66 -18.09 -10.76 6.15
N LEU A 67 -18.20 -9.68 5.37
CA LEU A 67 -18.80 -8.42 5.83
C LEU A 67 -20.30 -8.32 5.54
N LYS A 68 -20.87 -9.32 4.86
CA LYS A 68 -22.31 -9.38 4.51
C LYS A 68 -22.79 -8.13 3.75
N LEU A 69 -21.91 -7.53 2.95
CA LEU A 69 -22.29 -6.41 2.11
C LEU A 69 -23.15 -6.91 0.95
N ARG A 70 -24.18 -6.12 0.61
CA ARG A 70 -25.04 -6.43 -0.53
C ARG A 70 -24.23 -6.38 -1.82
N LYS A 71 -24.51 -7.30 -2.74
CA LYS A 71 -23.81 -7.42 -4.02
C LYS A 71 -23.83 -6.12 -4.81
N GLU A 72 -24.95 -5.39 -4.82
CA GLU A 72 -25.06 -4.10 -5.51
C GLU A 72 -24.09 -3.07 -4.92
N THR A 73 -23.96 -3.05 -3.59
CA THR A 73 -23.01 -2.20 -2.89
C THR A 73 -21.57 -2.58 -3.25
N VAL A 74 -21.23 -3.87 -3.20
CA VAL A 74 -19.88 -4.34 -3.53
C VAL A 74 -19.54 -4.02 -4.98
N CYS A 75 -20.43 -4.27 -5.94
CA CYS A 75 -20.22 -3.93 -7.36
C CYS A 75 -20.01 -2.43 -7.60
N SER A 76 -20.64 -1.56 -6.80
CA SER A 76 -20.48 -0.10 -6.93
C SER A 76 -19.12 0.43 -6.45
N ILE A 77 -18.37 -0.35 -5.65
CA ILE A 77 -17.05 0.06 -5.16
C ILE A 77 -16.06 0.12 -6.33
N LYS A 78 -15.39 1.27 -6.45
CA LYS A 78 -14.31 1.51 -7.41
C LYS A 78 -12.96 1.36 -6.72
N PHE A 79 -12.18 0.39 -7.17
CA PHE A 79 -10.79 0.23 -6.77
C PHE A 79 -9.89 0.84 -7.84
N GLU A 80 -8.88 1.59 -7.42
CA GLU A 80 -7.79 2.01 -8.32
C GLU A 80 -6.88 0.82 -8.61
N ARG A 81 -6.56 0.03 -7.58
CA ARG A 81 -5.70 -1.15 -7.66
C ARG A 81 -5.91 -2.06 -6.46
N VAL A 82 -5.90 -3.37 -6.69
CA VAL A 82 -5.91 -4.39 -5.64
C VAL A 82 -4.76 -5.37 -5.87
N HIS A 83 -3.93 -5.61 -4.86
CA HIS A 83 -2.77 -6.51 -5.01
C HIS A 83 -2.31 -7.08 -3.67
N ARG A 84 -1.55 -8.17 -3.73
CA ARG A 84 -0.86 -8.75 -2.56
C ARG A 84 0.46 -8.03 -2.27
N THR A 85 0.77 -7.90 -0.98
CA THR A 85 2.06 -7.41 -0.49
C THR A 85 2.63 -8.38 0.55
N PRO A 86 3.88 -8.87 0.39
CA PRO A 86 4.82 -8.58 -0.70
C PRO A 86 4.41 -9.18 -2.06
N GLY A 87 4.93 -8.65 -3.16
CA GLY A 87 4.55 -9.06 -4.52
C GLY A 87 4.88 -10.52 -4.85
N TYR A 88 5.73 -11.18 -4.05
CA TYR A 88 6.08 -12.59 -4.16
C TYR A 88 5.53 -13.38 -2.97
N PRO A 89 5.10 -14.64 -3.18
CA PRO A 89 4.59 -15.49 -2.11
C PRO A 89 5.67 -15.72 -1.06
N THR A 90 5.27 -15.69 0.22
CA THR A 90 6.15 -15.95 1.36
C THR A 90 5.80 -17.30 1.96
N PRO A 91 6.71 -18.28 2.01
CA PRO A 91 6.42 -19.61 2.54
C PRO A 91 5.86 -19.54 3.95
N GLY A 92 4.71 -20.19 4.19
CA GLY A 92 4.08 -20.26 5.50
C GLY A 92 3.37 -18.98 5.97
N ASN A 93 3.28 -17.94 5.14
CA ASN A 93 2.58 -16.70 5.49
C ASN A 93 1.58 -16.28 4.41
N ILE A 94 0.35 -15.97 4.83
CA ILE A 94 -0.67 -15.39 3.97
C ILE A 94 -0.37 -13.90 3.84
N ARG A 95 -0.17 -13.44 2.60
CA ARG A 95 0.17 -12.05 2.32
C ARG A 95 -1.05 -11.16 2.49
N ASN A 96 -0.76 -9.93 2.91
CA ASN A 96 -1.76 -8.89 3.02
C ASN A 96 -2.25 -8.50 1.63
N MET A 97 -3.55 -8.26 1.50
CA MET A 97 -4.11 -7.64 0.31
C MET A 97 -4.29 -6.15 0.55
N VAL A 98 -3.74 -5.35 -0.36
CA VAL A 98 -3.84 -3.89 -0.33
C VAL A 98 -4.82 -3.48 -1.41
N ALA A 99 -5.90 -2.81 -1.02
CA ALA A 99 -6.85 -2.21 -1.93
C ALA A 99 -6.72 -0.68 -1.86
N LYS A 100 -6.40 -0.07 -2.99
CA LYS A 100 -6.36 1.38 -3.14
C LYS A 100 -7.70 1.86 -3.67
N PHE A 101 -8.33 2.77 -2.94
CA PHE A 101 -9.60 3.36 -3.32
C PHE A 101 -9.38 4.65 -4.10
N THR A 102 -10.15 4.86 -5.16
CA THR A 102 -10.26 6.17 -5.79
C THR A 102 -11.09 7.08 -4.88
N PHE A 103 -10.57 8.27 -4.56
CA PHE A 103 -11.43 9.33 -4.04
C PHE A 103 -12.34 9.81 -5.18
N PHE A 104 -13.61 9.99 -4.88
CA PHE A 104 -14.51 10.81 -5.68
C PHE A 104 -14.27 12.28 -5.36
#